data_AF-I4EDZ6-F1
#
_entry.id   AF-I4EDZ6-F1
#
_cell.length_a   1.000
_cell.length_b   1.000
_cell.length_c   1.000
_cell.angle_alpha   90.00
_cell.angle_beta   90.00
_cell.angle_gamma   90.00
#
_symmetry.space_group_name_H-M   'P 1'
#
loop_
_entity.id
_entity.type
_entity.pdbx_description
1 polymer ?
#
loop_
_entity_poly.entity_id
_entity_poly.type
_entity_poly.pdbx_seq_one_letter_code
_entity_poly.pdbx_strand_id
1 'polypeptide(L)'
;MVLAILAVLVVLSLLIYFRQWIAESPWLALAIGLQLGGAIGNILDRLQHGFVVDFIDFRYWPTFNVADSAITIGVIILAISLFKREQRRNAAQKKDVEVIDRRPVT
;
A
#
# COMPACT_ATOMS: atom_id res chain seq x y z
N MET A 1 -9.44 3.93 19.60
CA MET A 1 -10.40 3.29 18.65
C MET A 1 -10.45 3.99 17.30
N VAL A 2 -10.49 5.33 17.24
CA VAL A 2 -10.57 6.10 15.99
C VAL A 2 -9.48 5.74 14.97
N LEU A 3 -8.20 5.70 15.38
CA LEU A 3 -7.08 5.39 14.47
C LEU A 3 -7.17 4.00 13.83
N ALA A 4 -7.59 2.98 14.58
CA ALA A 4 -7.75 1.63 14.06
C ALA A 4 -8.91 1.53 13.06
N ILE A 5 -10.03 2.20 13.34
CA ILE A 5 -11.17 2.27 12.41
C ILE A 5 -10.75 2.97 11.12
N LEU A 6 -10.03 4.09 11.23
CA LEU A 6 -9.51 4.82 10.08
C LEU A 6 -8.55 3.95 9.25
N ALA A 7 -7.62 3.24 9.89
CA ALA A 7 -6.69 2.36 9.20
C ALA A 7 -7.44 1.27 8.41
N VAL A 8 -8.43 0.61 9.02
CA VAL A 8 -9.27 -0.40 8.35
C VAL A 8 -10.01 0.20 7.15
N LEU A 9 -10.62 1.38 7.30
CA LEU A 9 -11.32 2.07 6.22
C LEU A 9 -10.39 2.42 5.04
N VAL A 10 -9.18 2.88 5.34
CA VAL A 10 -8.18 3.19 4.32
C VAL A 10 -7.77 1.92 3.57
N VAL A 11 -7.45 0.83 4.28
CA VAL A 11 -7.06 -0.44 3.66
C VAL A 11 -8.17 -1.01 2.77
N LEU A 12 -9.43 -0.97 3.22
CA LEU A 12 -10.57 -1.40 2.41
C LEU A 12 -10.75 -0.52 1.17
N SER A 13 -10.63 0.79 1.32
CA SER A 13 -10.73 1.74 0.21
C SER A 13 -9.64 1.49 -0.84
N LEU A 14 -8.41 1.24 -0.40
CA LEU A 14 -7.28 0.90 -1.28
C LEU A 14 -7.50 -0.44 -1.99
N LEU A 15 -8.01 -1.45 -1.29
CA LEU A 15 -8.34 -2.75 -1.87
C LEU A 15 -9.39 -2.63 -2.98
N ILE A 16 -10.44 -1.84 -2.76
CA ILE A 16 -11.49 -1.59 -3.77
C ILE A 16 -10.90 -0.84 -4.96
N TYR A 17 -10.16 0.25 -4.71
CA TYR A 17 -9.59 1.10 -5.75
C TYR A 17 -8.60 0.34 -6.64
N PHE A 18 -7.72 -0.47 -6.03
CA PHE A 18 -6.68 -1.19 -6.76
C PHE A 18 -7.06 -2.60 -7.19
N ARG A 19 -8.28 -3.08 -6.89
CA ARG A 19 -8.76 -4.44 -7.20
C ARG A 19 -8.39 -4.92 -8.61
N GLN A 20 -8.63 -4.07 -9.61
CA GLN A 20 -8.37 -4.38 -11.02
C GLN A 20 -6.88 -4.48 -11.36
N TRP A 21 -6.00 -3.82 -10.60
CA TRP A 21 -4.57 -3.68 -10.90
C TRP A 21 -3.70 -4.60 -10.04
N ILE A 22 -4.28 -5.23 -9.02
CA ILE A 22 -3.61 -6.22 -8.16
C ILE A 22 -3.07 -7.40 -8.98
N ALA A 23 -3.84 -7.88 -9.94
CA ALA A 23 -3.44 -9.04 -10.77
C ALA A 23 -2.26 -8.73 -11.70
N GLU A 24 -2.04 -7.46 -12.04
CA GLU A 24 -0.99 -7.03 -12.96
C GLU A 24 0.36 -6.78 -12.28
N SER A 25 0.39 -6.70 -10.95
CA SER A 25 1.60 -6.36 -10.20
C SER A 25 1.73 -7.16 -8.90
N PRO A 26 2.69 -8.10 -8.80
CA PRO A 26 2.89 -8.86 -7.58
C PRO A 26 3.29 -7.97 -6.39
N TRP A 27 3.95 -6.84 -6.66
CA TRP A 27 4.31 -5.86 -5.63
C TRP A 27 3.08 -5.13 -5.08
N LEU A 28 2.12 -4.79 -5.93
CA LEU A 28 0.85 -4.19 -5.50
C LEU A 28 0.02 -5.19 -4.68
N ALA A 29 -0.02 -6.45 -5.13
CA ALA A 29 -0.67 -7.53 -4.41
C ALA A 29 -0.05 -7.76 -3.02
N LEU A 30 1.28 -7.80 -2.93
CA LEU A 30 2.01 -7.92 -1.67
C LEU A 30 1.73 -6.73 -0.73
N ALA A 31 1.77 -5.51 -1.26
CA ALA A 31 1.51 -4.29 -0.50
C ALA A 31 0.12 -4.30 0.14
N ILE A 32 -0.91 -4.63 -0.65
CA ILE A 32 -2.30 -4.69 -0.19
C ILE A 32 -2.51 -5.87 0.75
N GLY A 33 -1.90 -7.02 0.47
CA GLY A 33 -1.94 -8.20 1.34
C GLY A 33 -1.34 -7.95 2.73
N LEU A 34 -0.20 -7.26 2.81
CA LEU A 34 0.42 -6.87 4.07
C LEU A 34 -0.46 -5.93 4.89
N GLN A 35 -1.03 -4.91 4.24
CA GLN A 35 -1.94 -3.97 4.90
C GLN A 35 -3.22 -4.65 5.38
N LEU A 36 -3.80 -5.53 4.57
CA LEU A 36 -5.00 -6.30 4.94
C LEU A 36 -4.72 -7.27 6.08
N GLY A 37 -3.60 -8.00 6.03
CA GLY A 37 -3.18 -8.91 7.09
C GLY A 37 -2.96 -8.18 8.42
N GLY A 38 -2.29 -7.03 8.41
CA GLY A 38 -2.11 -6.21 9.61
C GLY A 38 -3.44 -5.66 10.14
N ALA A 39 -4.32 -5.17 9.27
CA ALA A 39 -5.64 -4.70 9.68
C ALA A 39 -6.49 -5.82 10.32
N ILE A 40 -6.47 -7.04 9.74
CA ILE A 40 -7.15 -8.21 10.30
C ILE A 40 -6.54 -8.60 11.65
N GLY A 41 -5.21 -8.61 11.78
CA GLY A 41 -4.53 -8.90 13.06
C GLY A 41 -4.96 -7.95 14.17
N ASN A 42 -4.96 -6.65 13.91
CA ASN A 42 -5.42 -5.64 14.88
C ASN A 42 -6.92 -5.77 15.22
N ILE A 43 -7.76 -6.26 14.31
CA ILE A 43 -9.17 -6.56 14.59
C ILE A 43 -9.29 -7.80 15.47
N LEU A 44 -8.58 -8.88 15.15
CA LEU A 44 -8.61 -10.13 15.92
C LEU A 44 -8.16 -9.91 17.37
N ASP A 45 -7.10 -9.14 17.59
CA ASP A 45 -6.65 -8.76 18.93
C ASP A 45 -7.77 -8.08 19.72
N ARG A 46 -8.46 -7.13 19.08
CA ARG A 46 -9.59 -6.42 19.70
C ARG A 46 -10.79 -7.32 19.98
N LEU A 47 -11.07 -8.28 19.11
CA LEU A 47 -12.18 -9.22 19.31
C LEU A 47 -11.89 -10.20 20.46
N GLN A 48 -10.63 -10.61 20.63
CA GLN A 48 -10.24 -11.57 21.66
C GLN A 48 -9.97 -10.92 23.02
N HIS A 49 -9.31 -9.75 23.02
CA HIS A 49 -8.79 -9.13 24.26
C HIS A 49 -9.49 -7.80 24.59
N GLY A 50 -10.27 -7.22 23.68
CA GLY A 50 -10.89 -5.90 23.84
C GLY A 50 -9.96 -4.72 23.52
N PHE A 51 -8.66 -4.98 23.32
CA PHE A 51 -7.64 -3.99 22.97
C PHE A 51 -6.60 -4.59 22.00
N VAL A 52 -5.73 -3.75 21.46
CA VAL A 52 -4.60 -4.18 20.60
C VAL A 52 -3.39 -4.42 21.50
N VAL A 53 -2.68 -5.53 21.29
CA VAL A 53 -1.51 -5.89 22.09
C VAL A 53 -0.26 -5.30 21.44
N ASP A 54 0.27 -4.24 22.04
CA ASP A 54 1.55 -3.66 21.66
C ASP A 54 2.67 -4.30 22.48
N PHE A 55 3.61 -4.97 21.81
CA PHE A 55 4.66 -5.74 22.48
C PHE A 55 6.08 -5.34 22.06
N ILE A 56 6.22 -4.53 21.00
CA ILE A 56 7.52 -4.00 20.57
C ILE A 56 7.68 -2.62 21.19
N ASP A 57 8.59 -2.52 22.16
CA ASP A 57 8.93 -1.27 22.84
C ASP A 57 10.38 -0.88 22.54
N PHE A 58 10.55 0.31 21.94
CA PHE A 58 11.84 0.96 21.91
C PHE A 58 11.75 2.18 22.82
N ARG A 59 12.68 2.31 23.77
CA ARG A 59 12.64 3.30 24.86
C ARG A 59 12.34 4.77 24.49
N TYR A 60 12.53 5.16 23.22
CA TYR A 60 12.28 6.52 22.72
C TYR A 60 11.26 6.58 21.56
N TRP A 61 10.68 5.45 21.17
CA TRP A 61 9.73 5.33 20.08
C TRP A 61 8.39 4.82 20.62
N PRO A 62 7.24 5.22 20.05
CA PRO A 62 5.95 4.64 20.44
C PRO A 62 5.96 3.11 20.32
N THR A 63 5.39 2.43 21.31
CA THR A 63 5.20 0.98 21.25
C THR A 63 4.33 0.60 20.05
N PHE A 64 4.66 -0.51 19.40
CA PHE A 64 3.91 -1.01 18.25
C PHE A 64 3.88 -2.54 18.21
N ASN A 65 3.14 -3.08 17.25
CA ASN A 65 3.04 -4.52 17.04
C ASN A 65 3.39 -4.94 15.61
N VAL A 66 3.32 -6.24 15.35
CA VAL A 66 3.59 -6.80 14.01
C VAL A 66 2.54 -6.35 12.98
N ALA A 67 1.30 -6.12 13.38
CA ALA A 67 0.27 -5.61 12.48
C ALA A 67 0.59 -4.21 11.95
N ASP A 68 1.04 -3.30 12.83
CA ASP A 68 1.46 -1.94 12.47
C ASP A 68 2.71 -1.95 11.59
N SER A 69 3.63 -2.89 11.85
CA SER A 69 4.81 -3.11 11.01
C SER A 69 4.41 -3.58 9.60
N ALA A 70 3.47 -4.54 9.50
CA ALA A 70 2.97 -5.05 8.24
C ALA A 70 2.27 -3.95 7.42
N ILE A 71 1.43 -3.13 8.07
CA ILE A 71 0.78 -1.98 7.43
C ILE A 71 1.83 -0.99 6.93
N THR A 72 2.82 -0.64 7.77
CA THR A 72 3.86 0.34 7.41
C THR A 72 4.70 -0.13 6.22
N ILE A 73 5.15 -1.39 6.23
CA ILE A 73 5.92 -1.98 5.11
C ILE A 73 5.04 -2.03 3.86
N GLY A 74 3.78 -2.43 3.99
CA GLY A 74 2.83 -2.45 2.87
C GLY A 74 2.60 -1.06 2.26
N VAL A 75 2.53 0.00 3.06
CA VAL A 75 2.42 1.39 2.58
C VAL A 75 3.68 1.81 1.82
N ILE A 76 4.87 1.47 2.33
CA ILE A 76 6.14 1.77 1.66
C ILE A 76 6.22 1.06 0.29
N ILE A 77 5.87 -0.23 0.23
CA ILE A 77 5.85 -0.99 -1.03
C ILE A 77 4.84 -0.40 -2.01
N LEU A 78 3.65 -0.01 -1.53
CA LEU A 78 2.62 0.64 -2.34
C LEU A 78 3.14 1.94 -2.94
N ALA A 79 3.73 2.82 -2.12
CA ALA A 79 4.27 4.10 -2.56
C ALA A 79 5.35 3.92 -3.65
N ILE A 80 6.30 3.01 -3.42
CA ILE A 80 7.35 2.70 -4.42
C ILE A 80 6.74 2.13 -5.70
N SER A 81 5.73 1.28 -5.60
CA SER A 81 5.06 0.67 -6.76
C SER A 81 4.34 1.72 -7.60
N LEU A 82 3.66 2.67 -6.96
CA LEU A 82 2.97 3.78 -7.64
C LEU A 82 3.97 4.71 -8.33
N PHE A 83 5.07 5.08 -7.64
CA PHE A 83 6.10 5.93 -8.22
C PHE A 83 6.75 5.31 -9.46
N LYS A 84 7.08 4.00 -9.40
CA LYS A 84 7.61 3.26 -10.56
C LYS A 84 6.61 3.19 -11.72
N ARG A 85 5.31 3.05 -11.43
CA ARG A 85 4.27 3.01 -12.47
C ARG A 85 4.14 4.36 -13.18
N GLU A 86 4.20 5.46 -12.44
CA GLU A 86 4.16 6.81 -13.00
C GLU A 86 5.39 7.09 -13.88
N GLN A 87 6.59 6.72 -13.44
CA GLN A 87 7.81 6.86 -14.25
C GLN A 87 7.72 6.09 -15.57
N ARG A 88 7.20 4.85 -15.54
CA ARG A 88 6.99 4.05 -16.77
C ARG A 88 5.99 4.72 -17.71
N ARG A 89 4.91 5.29 -17.17
CA ARG A 89 3.91 6.02 -17.96
C ARG A 89 4.52 7.25 -18.64
N ASN A 90 5.29 8.04 -17.89
CA ASN A 90 5.94 9.25 -18.41
C ASN A 90 7.02 8.92 -19.47
N ALA A 91 7.78 7.84 -19.28
CA ALA A 91 8.75 7.37 -20.25
C ALA A 91 8.10 6.85 -21.55
N ALA A 92 6.96 6.15 -21.44
CA ALA A 92 6.19 5.72 -22.60
C ALA A 92 5.64 6.92 -23.38
N GLN A 93 5.04 7.89 -22.68
CA GLN A 93 4.51 9.11 -23.30
C GLN A 93 5.61 9.91 -24.02
N LYS A 94 6.81 10.03 -23.43
CA LYS A 94 7.93 10.73 -24.07
C LYS A 94 8.37 10.06 -25.38
N LYS A 95 8.38 8.71 -25.42
CA LYS A 95 8.68 7.96 -26.65
C LYS A 95 7.63 8.19 -27.73
N ASP A 96 6.35 8.19 -27.39
CA ASP A 96 5.27 8.39 -28.37
C ASP A 96 5.34 9.79 -28.99
N VAL A 97 5.62 10.82 -28.19
CA VAL A 97 5.81 12.20 -28.68
C VAL A 97 7.02 12.31 -29.60
N GLU A 98 8.16 11.71 -29.23
CA GLU A 98 9.37 11.71 -30.07
C GLU A 98 9.16 10.93 -31.39
N VAL A 99 8.39 9.84 -31.37
CA VAL A 99 8.03 9.10 -32.58
C VAL A 99 7.13 9.91 -33.50
N ILE A 100 6.18 10.70 -32.95
CA ILE A 100 5.31 11.59 -33.74
C ILE A 100 6.11 12.72 -34.37
N ASP A 101 6.99 13.37 -33.61
CA ASP A 101 7.85 14.47 -34.10
C ASP A 101 8.80 14.03 -35.22
N ARG A 102 9.26 12.77 -35.17
CA ARG A 102 10.12 12.18 -36.22
C ARG A 102 9.37 11.68 -37.46
N ARG A 103 8.04 11.76 -37.53
CA ARG A 103 7.32 11.37 -38.76
C ARG A 103 7.49 12.45 -39.82
N PRO A 104 7.96 12.11 -41.04
CA PRO A 104 8.01 13.09 -42.13
C PRO A 104 6.58 13.57 -42.42
N VAL A 105 6.38 14.90 -42.38
CA VAL A 105 5.12 15.53 -42.80
C VAL A 105 5.09 15.49 -44.33
N THR A 106 4.39 14.49 -44.87
CA THR A 106 4.10 14.36 -46.32
C THR A 106 2.86 15.13 -46.70
#